data_AF-A0A7C6NQ11-F1
#
_entry.id   AF-A0A7C6NQ11-F1
#
_cell.length_a   1.000
_cell.length_b   1.000
_cell.length_c   1.000
_cell.angle_alpha   90.00
_cell.angle_beta   90.00
_cell.angle_gamma   90.00
#
_symmetry.space_group_name_H-M   'P 1'
#
loop_
_entity.id
_entity.type
_entity.pdbx_description
1 polymer ?
#
loop_
_entity_poly.entity_id
_entity_poly.type
_entity_poly.pdbx_seq_one_letter_code
_entity_poly.pdbx_strand_id
1 'polypeptide(L)'
;MKSIVKKPGLRISIPTLFFFLTTVTLAILLLASKRSAEKGGGYDSSTVMSRVSYLQELALVQHNYTGVISYKDYRKFLNLNVPLTDKYFLLKYNGYVKAGVDFSRIKVNVLNATDVHVSIPKPKILDTVVDENSIEVFNESENAFNPIKIADYNEALSREKNVMIRGAIEQGIYEQATQQAKLTLTALLTEMGFVHIEITEELVIPPVN
;
A
#
# COMPACT_ATOMS: atom_id res chain seq x y z
N MET A 1 43.30 46.41 61.24
CA MET A 1 42.16 45.46 61.23
C MET A 1 41.19 45.86 60.11
N LYS A 2 40.80 44.88 59.27
CA LYS A 2 39.83 44.89 58.15
C LYS A 2 40.25 45.64 56.87
N SER A 3 40.80 44.88 55.91
CA SER A 3 40.83 45.28 54.50
C SER A 3 39.44 45.12 53.88
N ILE A 4 39.05 46.12 53.08
CA ILE A 4 37.79 46.13 52.34
C ILE A 4 38.03 45.37 51.03
N VAL A 5 37.48 44.16 50.93
CA VAL A 5 37.48 43.37 49.70
C VAL A 5 36.47 43.99 48.73
N LYS A 6 36.95 44.61 47.66
CA LYS A 6 36.13 45.18 46.58
C LYS A 6 35.69 44.07 45.64
N LYS A 7 34.37 43.81 45.55
CA LYS A 7 33.80 42.80 44.62
C LYS A 7 34.16 43.15 43.17
N PRO A 8 34.57 42.17 42.33
CA PRO A 8 34.89 42.43 40.94
C PRO A 8 33.61 42.74 40.16
N GLY A 9 33.57 43.93 39.54
CA GLY A 9 32.48 44.34 38.64
C GLY A 9 32.59 43.61 37.30
N LEU A 10 31.49 42.98 36.87
CA LEU A 10 31.40 42.26 35.61
C LEU A 10 31.60 43.22 34.42
N ARG A 11 32.70 43.07 33.68
CA ARG A 11 32.97 43.85 32.46
C ARG A 11 32.46 43.08 31.24
N ILE A 12 31.27 43.43 30.76
CA ILE A 12 30.67 42.81 29.57
C ILE A 12 31.22 43.54 28.34
N SER A 13 31.75 42.79 27.36
CA SER A 13 32.27 43.35 26.11
C SER A 13 31.13 43.54 25.09
N ILE A 14 31.24 44.55 24.23
CA ILE A 14 30.23 44.85 23.20
C ILE A 14 29.88 43.62 22.32
N PRO A 15 30.84 42.77 21.90
CA PRO A 15 30.53 41.56 21.13
C PRO A 15 29.71 40.53 21.91
N THR A 16 29.94 40.39 23.22
CA THR A 16 29.14 39.46 24.06
C THR A 16 27.69 39.92 24.19
N LEU A 17 27.45 41.23 24.21
CA LEU A 17 26.10 41.79 24.21
C LEU A 17 25.37 41.48 22.88
N PHE A 18 26.09 41.59 21.77
CA PHE A 18 25.55 41.28 20.44
C PHE A 18 25.19 39.80 20.29
N PHE A 19 26.07 38.88 20.71
CA PHE A 19 25.79 37.44 20.69
C PHE A 19 24.62 37.05 21.60
N PHE A 20 24.47 37.71 22.75
CA PHE A 20 23.33 37.49 23.62
C PHE A 20 22.03 37.97 22.98
N LEU A 21 22.05 39.13 22.31
CA LEU A 21 20.88 39.63 21.60
C LEU A 21 20.46 38.69 20.46
N THR A 22 21.41 38.20 19.65
CA THR A 22 21.10 37.27 18.54
C THR A 22 20.54 35.95 19.05
N THR A 23 21.12 35.37 20.10
CA THR A 23 20.60 34.14 20.72
C THR A 23 19.21 34.32 21.33
N VAL A 24 18.95 35.46 21.99
CA VAL A 24 17.61 35.80 22.50
C VAL A 24 16.62 35.96 21.34
N THR A 25 16.99 36.66 20.26
CA THR A 25 16.11 36.80 19.09
C THR A 25 15.81 35.45 18.44
N LEU A 26 16.80 34.56 18.32
CA LEU A 26 16.62 33.22 17.76
C LEU A 26 15.77 32.34 18.68
N ALA A 27 15.95 32.44 20.00
CA ALA A 27 15.12 31.74 20.98
C ALA A 27 13.66 32.22 20.93
N ILE A 28 13.43 33.54 20.82
CA ILE A 28 12.09 34.11 20.64
C ILE A 28 11.49 33.67 19.30
N LEU A 29 12.27 33.66 18.22
CA LEU A 29 11.82 33.20 16.90
C LEU A 29 11.44 31.70 16.95
N LEU A 30 12.25 30.86 17.61
CA LEU A 30 11.98 29.44 17.82
C LEU A 30 10.72 29.22 18.67
N LEU A 31 10.56 29.96 19.77
CA LEU A 31 9.36 29.90 20.62
C LEU A 31 8.10 30.38 19.90
N ALA A 32 8.21 31.44 19.09
CA ALA A 32 7.11 31.95 18.27
C ALA A 32 6.74 30.96 17.16
N SER A 33 7.73 30.33 16.50
CA SER A 33 7.50 29.29 15.49
C SER A 33 6.80 28.07 16.09
N LYS A 34 7.19 27.66 17.31
CA LYS A 34 6.56 26.53 18.03
C LYS A 34 5.10 26.84 18.38
N ARG A 35 4.80 28.07 18.82
CA ARG A 35 3.43 28.56 19.04
C ARG A 35 2.62 28.72 17.76
N SER A 36 3.27 29.03 16.63
CA SER A 36 2.60 29.16 15.34
C SER A 36 2.33 27.80 14.69
N ALA A 37 3.16 26.78 14.96
CA ALA A 37 2.87 25.40 14.61
C ALA A 37 1.65 24.86 15.37
N GLU A 38 1.44 25.28 16.62
CA GLU A 38 0.22 24.99 17.40
C GLU A 38 -1.01 25.84 17.00
N LYS A 39 -0.82 26.91 16.20
CA LYS A 39 -1.88 27.82 15.74
C LYS A 39 -2.01 27.87 14.20
N GLY A 40 -1.57 26.84 13.50
CA GLY A 40 -1.92 26.65 12.09
C GLY A 40 -3.39 26.24 12.03
N GLY A 41 -4.19 26.95 11.23
CA GLY A 41 -5.58 26.55 10.97
C GLY A 41 -5.62 25.06 10.61
N GLY A 42 -6.49 24.30 11.27
CA GLY A 42 -6.60 22.86 11.06
C GLY A 42 -6.80 22.54 9.58
N TYR A 43 -6.26 21.40 9.14
CA TYR A 43 -6.47 20.94 7.78
C TYR A 43 -7.95 20.68 7.54
N ASP A 44 -8.49 21.18 6.44
CA ASP A 44 -9.80 20.72 5.98
C ASP A 44 -9.70 19.31 5.36
N SER A 45 -10.82 18.60 5.29
CA SER A 45 -10.87 17.24 4.73
C SER A 45 -10.38 17.17 3.28
N SER A 46 -10.55 18.24 2.49
CA SER A 46 -10.05 18.31 1.11
C SER A 46 -8.52 18.29 1.01
N THR A 47 -7.84 18.98 1.92
CA THR A 47 -6.38 19.02 1.97
C THR A 47 -5.81 17.66 2.36
N VAL A 48 -6.44 16.99 3.34
CA VAL A 48 -6.09 15.62 3.72
C VAL A 48 -6.33 14.66 2.55
N MET A 49 -7.48 14.76 1.88
CA MET A 49 -7.81 13.90 0.74
C MET A 49 -6.82 14.04 -0.43
N SER A 50 -6.36 15.26 -0.71
CA SER A 50 -5.34 15.52 -1.72
C SER A 50 -4.04 14.78 -1.42
N ARG A 51 -3.57 14.83 -0.16
CA ARG A 51 -2.37 14.11 0.28
C ARG A 51 -2.54 12.59 0.22
N VAL A 52 -3.69 12.09 0.66
CA VAL A 52 -4.02 10.66 0.62
C VAL A 52 -4.05 10.14 -0.82
N SER A 53 -4.51 10.94 -1.78
CA SER A 53 -4.57 10.55 -3.19
C SER A 53 -3.18 10.30 -3.80
N TYR A 54 -2.12 10.94 -3.29
CA TYR A 54 -0.74 10.66 -3.71
C TYR A 54 -0.20 9.30 -3.20
N LEU A 55 -0.88 8.67 -2.23
CA LEU A 55 -0.49 7.37 -1.67
C LEU A 55 -1.09 6.17 -2.43
N GLN A 56 -1.77 6.39 -3.55
CA GLN A 56 -2.49 5.35 -4.30
C GLN A 56 -1.64 4.12 -4.65
N GLU A 57 -0.33 4.28 -4.85
CA GLU A 57 0.59 3.18 -5.16
C GLU A 57 1.30 2.59 -3.92
N LEU A 58 1.22 3.23 -2.75
CA LEU A 58 2.06 2.92 -1.59
C LEU A 58 1.43 1.95 -0.58
N ALA A 59 0.13 1.65 -0.66
CA ALA A 59 -0.48 0.60 0.17
C ALA A 59 -0.89 -0.62 -0.63
N LEU A 60 0.10 -1.16 -1.35
CA LEU A 60 -0.01 -2.40 -2.09
C LEU A 60 0.78 -3.48 -1.38
N VAL A 61 0.20 -4.67 -1.33
CA VAL A 61 0.88 -5.90 -0.92
C VAL A 61 1.02 -6.79 -2.13
N GLN A 62 2.23 -7.31 -2.32
CA GLN A 62 2.57 -8.22 -3.42
C GLN A 62 3.00 -9.57 -2.86
N HIS A 63 2.35 -10.64 -3.31
CA HIS A 63 2.77 -12.01 -3.06
C HIS A 63 3.37 -12.58 -4.34
N ASN A 64 4.66 -12.89 -4.30
CA ASN A 64 5.33 -13.59 -5.39
C ASN A 64 5.10 -15.09 -5.25
N TYR A 65 4.94 -15.78 -6.38
CA TYR A 65 4.71 -17.21 -6.40
C TYR A 65 5.39 -17.87 -7.61
N THR A 66 5.57 -19.18 -7.51
CA THR A 66 5.91 -20.06 -8.64
C THR A 66 4.69 -20.95 -8.89
N GLY A 67 4.17 -20.91 -10.12
CA GLY A 67 2.97 -21.63 -10.52
C GLY A 67 3.26 -22.71 -11.55
N VAL A 68 2.27 -23.57 -11.76
CA VAL A 68 2.33 -24.65 -12.76
C VAL A 68 1.01 -24.69 -13.51
N ILE A 69 1.05 -24.43 -14.81
CA ILE A 69 -0.11 -24.58 -15.68
C ILE A 69 -0.11 -26.00 -16.24
N SER A 70 -1.11 -26.78 -15.84
CA SER A 70 -1.37 -28.11 -16.41
C SER A 70 -2.66 -28.09 -17.21
N TYR A 71 -2.57 -28.47 -18.49
CA TYR A 71 -3.72 -28.56 -19.38
C TYR A 71 -3.73 -29.92 -20.08
N LYS A 72 -4.92 -30.52 -20.18
CA LYS A 72 -5.15 -31.75 -20.95
C LYS A 72 -6.57 -31.77 -21.48
N ASP A 73 -6.72 -32.08 -22.77
CA ASP A 73 -8.02 -32.20 -23.44
C ASP A 73 -7.96 -33.25 -24.56
N TYR A 74 -9.14 -33.66 -25.06
CA TYR A 74 -9.32 -34.68 -26.09
C TYR A 74 -10.25 -34.17 -27.18
N ARG A 75 -10.03 -34.61 -28.42
CA ARG A 75 -11.01 -34.34 -29.48
C ARG A 75 -12.31 -35.09 -29.17
N LYS A 76 -13.44 -34.39 -29.30
CA LYS A 76 -14.77 -34.95 -29.06
C LYS A 76 -15.51 -35.16 -30.38
N PHE A 77 -16.16 -36.31 -30.51
CA PHE A 77 -17.10 -36.63 -31.59
C PHE A 77 -18.34 -37.26 -30.97
N LEU A 78 -19.53 -36.67 -31.20
CA LEU A 78 -20.78 -37.10 -30.56
C LEU A 78 -20.65 -37.27 -29.02
N ASN A 79 -19.98 -36.33 -28.37
CA ASN A 79 -19.66 -36.32 -26.93
C ASN A 79 -18.78 -37.48 -26.42
N LEU A 80 -18.21 -38.28 -27.31
CA LEU A 80 -17.23 -39.31 -26.98
C LEU A 80 -15.81 -38.81 -27.25
N ASN A 81 -14.88 -39.12 -26.33
CA ASN A 81 -13.47 -38.79 -26.49
C ASN A 81 -12.84 -39.72 -27.54
N VAL A 82 -12.20 -39.15 -28.54
CA VAL A 82 -11.51 -39.92 -29.58
C VAL A 82 -10.14 -40.36 -29.03
N PRO A 83 -9.80 -41.66 -29.05
CA PRO A 83 -8.50 -42.13 -28.59
C PRO A 83 -7.36 -41.56 -29.46
N LEU A 84 -6.16 -41.41 -28.88
CA LEU A 84 -4.96 -40.86 -29.56
C LEU A 84 -5.10 -39.41 -30.07
N THR A 85 -6.08 -38.67 -29.56
CA THR A 85 -6.28 -37.24 -29.86
C THR A 85 -6.07 -36.35 -28.65
N ASP A 86 -5.37 -36.85 -27.64
CA ASP A 86 -5.03 -36.05 -26.48
C ASP A 86 -4.08 -34.92 -26.89
N LYS A 87 -4.39 -33.75 -26.36
CA LYS A 87 -3.51 -32.59 -26.37
C LYS A 87 -3.26 -32.18 -24.93
N TYR A 88 -2.02 -31.83 -24.62
CA TYR A 88 -1.64 -31.40 -23.28
C TYR A 88 -0.44 -30.47 -23.33
N PHE A 89 -0.30 -29.68 -22.28
CA PHE A 89 0.93 -28.95 -22.00
C PHE A 89 1.11 -28.78 -20.49
N LEU A 90 2.37 -28.71 -20.07
CA LEU A 90 2.80 -28.48 -18.71
C LEU A 90 3.83 -27.34 -18.71
N LEU A 91 3.46 -26.23 -18.11
CA LEU A 91 4.31 -25.05 -18.01
C LEU A 91 4.61 -24.74 -16.55
N LYS A 92 5.84 -24.35 -16.25
CA LYS A 92 6.22 -23.75 -14.97
C LYS A 92 6.54 -22.29 -15.20
N TYR A 93 6.18 -21.44 -14.25
CA TYR A 93 6.39 -20.00 -14.38
C TYR A 93 6.48 -19.33 -13.00
N ASN A 94 6.99 -18.12 -12.95
CA ASN A 94 6.91 -17.23 -11.80
C ASN A 94 5.85 -16.15 -12.03
N GLY A 95 5.26 -15.66 -10.96
CA GLY A 95 4.23 -14.64 -11.03
C GLY A 95 4.03 -13.92 -9.71
N TYR A 96 3.06 -13.02 -9.70
CA TYR A 96 2.66 -12.34 -8.48
C TYR A 96 1.18 -11.98 -8.45
N VAL A 97 0.62 -11.93 -7.25
CA VAL A 97 -0.70 -11.35 -6.96
C VAL A 97 -0.48 -10.04 -6.21
N LYS A 98 -1.15 -8.97 -6.64
CA LYS A 98 -1.16 -7.69 -5.92
C LYS A 98 -2.55 -7.41 -5.38
N ALA A 99 -2.62 -7.02 -4.11
CA ALA A 99 -3.82 -6.50 -3.48
C ALA A 99 -3.55 -5.11 -2.89
N GLY A 100 -4.61 -4.32 -2.76
CA GLY A 100 -4.52 -3.00 -2.15
C GLY A 100 -5.88 -2.40 -1.85
N VAL A 101 -5.84 -1.30 -1.11
CA VAL A 101 -7.01 -0.47 -0.77
C VAL A 101 -7.12 0.65 -1.80
N ASP A 102 -8.33 0.87 -2.30
CA ASP A 102 -8.61 1.92 -3.26
C ASP A 102 -8.75 3.28 -2.56
N PHE A 103 -7.65 4.03 -2.46
CA PHE A 103 -7.59 5.31 -1.77
C PHE A 103 -8.55 6.36 -2.33
N SER A 104 -8.97 6.25 -3.60
CA SER A 104 -9.94 7.18 -4.20
C SER A 104 -11.33 7.11 -3.55
N ARG A 105 -11.64 6.00 -2.86
CA ARG A 105 -12.93 5.76 -2.19
C ARG A 105 -12.87 5.95 -0.68
N ILE A 106 -11.75 6.44 -0.16
CA ILE A 106 -11.61 6.73 1.27
C ILE A 106 -12.50 7.92 1.64
N LYS A 107 -13.04 7.88 2.85
CA LYS A 107 -13.81 8.99 3.42
C LYS A 107 -13.02 9.56 4.59
N VAL A 108 -12.68 10.85 4.51
CA VAL A 108 -11.98 11.57 5.58
C VAL A 108 -12.94 12.53 6.27
N ASN A 109 -13.03 12.42 7.59
CA ASN A 109 -13.79 13.31 8.44
C ASN A 109 -12.86 13.94 9.48
N VAL A 110 -12.44 15.18 9.23
CA VAL A 110 -11.67 15.96 10.21
C VAL A 110 -12.64 16.49 11.27
N LEU A 111 -12.48 16.05 12.51
CA LEU A 111 -13.36 16.42 13.62
C LEU A 111 -12.93 17.75 14.24
N ASN A 112 -11.61 17.95 14.37
CA ASN A 112 -10.99 19.18 14.85
C ASN A 112 -9.52 19.24 14.42
N ALA A 113 -8.74 20.19 14.96
CA ALA A 113 -7.34 20.37 14.58
C ALA A 113 -6.42 19.18 14.90
N THR A 114 -6.77 18.33 15.86
CA THR A 114 -5.95 17.19 16.31
C THR A 114 -6.56 15.83 16.01
N ASP A 115 -7.86 15.78 15.69
CA ASP A 115 -8.63 14.54 15.62
C ASP A 115 -9.20 14.32 14.21
N VAL A 116 -8.94 13.13 13.67
CA VAL A 116 -9.38 12.74 12.33
C VAL A 116 -9.87 11.30 12.32
N HIS A 117 -11.01 11.09 11.66
CA HIS A 117 -11.55 9.77 11.37
C HIS A 117 -11.45 9.47 9.87
N VAL A 118 -10.89 8.32 9.52
CA VAL A 118 -10.73 7.87 8.14
C VAL A 118 -11.40 6.51 7.95
N SER A 119 -12.32 6.42 7.00
CA SER A 119 -12.93 5.15 6.60
C SER A 119 -12.28 4.63 5.31
N ILE A 120 -11.75 3.42 5.36
CA ILE A 120 -11.12 2.75 4.23
C ILE A 120 -12.04 1.69 3.61
N PRO A 121 -12.10 1.58 2.27
CA PRO A 121 -12.84 0.51 1.63
C PRO A 121 -12.15 -0.84 1.84
N LYS A 122 -12.88 -1.95 1.65
CA LYS A 122 -12.27 -3.27 1.64
C LYS A 122 -11.18 -3.38 0.56
N PRO A 123 -10.07 -4.09 0.86
CA PRO A 123 -9.03 -4.35 -0.13
C PRO A 123 -9.58 -5.21 -1.26
N LYS A 124 -8.96 -5.09 -2.44
CA LYS A 124 -9.29 -5.89 -3.63
C LYS A 124 -8.01 -6.37 -4.30
N ILE A 125 -8.10 -7.46 -5.06
CA ILE A 125 -7.04 -7.82 -6.00
C ILE A 125 -6.98 -6.72 -7.05
N LEU A 126 -5.79 -6.16 -7.23
CA LEU A 126 -5.52 -5.14 -8.23
C LEU A 126 -4.88 -5.73 -9.47
N ASP A 127 -4.05 -6.76 -9.29
CA ASP A 127 -3.34 -7.39 -10.39
C ASP A 127 -3.00 -8.86 -10.09
N THR A 128 -2.89 -9.64 -11.16
CA THR A 128 -2.46 -11.05 -11.11
C THR A 128 -1.70 -11.36 -12.39
N VAL A 129 -0.40 -11.55 -12.22
CA VAL A 129 0.57 -11.57 -13.32
C VAL A 129 1.26 -12.93 -13.38
N VAL A 130 1.39 -13.41 -14.61
CA VAL A 130 2.30 -14.48 -15.00
C VAL A 130 3.46 -13.80 -15.72
N ASP A 131 4.68 -14.00 -15.25
CA ASP A 131 5.86 -13.48 -15.92
C ASP A 131 6.18 -14.34 -17.14
N GLU A 132 5.86 -13.82 -18.32
CA GLU A 132 6.04 -14.49 -19.60
C GLU A 132 7.50 -14.87 -19.87
N ASN A 133 8.47 -14.10 -19.34
CA ASN A 133 9.89 -14.37 -19.51
C ASN A 133 10.39 -15.55 -18.66
N SER A 134 9.60 -15.95 -17.66
CA SER A 134 9.93 -17.05 -16.74
C SER A 134 9.29 -18.39 -17.14
N ILE A 135 8.55 -18.43 -18.25
CA ILE A 135 7.83 -19.62 -18.68
C ILE A 135 8.83 -20.68 -19.15
N GLU A 136 8.79 -21.83 -18.49
CA GLU A 136 9.50 -23.04 -18.87
C GLU A 136 8.49 -24.09 -19.35
N VAL A 137 8.66 -24.58 -20.58
CA VAL A 137 7.86 -25.69 -21.13
C VAL A 137 8.45 -27.01 -20.63
N PHE A 138 7.73 -27.70 -19.75
CA PHE A 138 8.15 -29.00 -19.21
C PHE A 138 7.74 -30.16 -20.10
N ASN A 139 6.54 -30.08 -20.68
CA ASN A 139 6.01 -31.12 -21.56
C ASN A 139 4.90 -30.54 -22.44
N GLU A 140 4.79 -30.99 -23.68
CA GLU A 140 3.71 -30.63 -24.59
C GLU A 140 3.44 -31.74 -25.61
N SER A 141 2.24 -31.76 -26.16
CA SER A 141 1.84 -32.72 -27.19
C SER A 141 1.98 -32.13 -28.59
N GLU A 142 2.57 -32.88 -29.53
CA GLU A 142 2.61 -32.53 -30.96
C GLU A 142 1.51 -33.26 -31.77
N ASN A 143 0.25 -33.14 -31.34
CA ASN A 143 -0.85 -33.90 -31.95
C ASN A 143 -1.38 -33.24 -33.24
N ALA A 144 -1.18 -33.86 -34.41
CA ALA A 144 -1.66 -33.35 -35.70
C ALA A 144 -3.20 -33.36 -35.85
N PHE A 145 -3.91 -34.25 -35.14
CA PHE A 145 -5.38 -34.38 -35.23
C PHE A 145 -6.13 -33.49 -34.23
N ASN A 146 -5.45 -33.01 -33.20
CA ASN A 146 -5.95 -32.10 -32.18
C ASN A 146 -4.82 -31.15 -31.71
N PRO A 147 -4.37 -30.21 -32.56
CA PRO A 147 -3.28 -29.32 -32.20
C PRO A 147 -3.67 -28.38 -31.06
N ILE A 148 -2.68 -28.00 -30.25
CA ILE A 148 -2.83 -26.97 -29.21
C ILE A 148 -3.19 -25.64 -29.89
N LYS A 149 -4.17 -24.95 -29.34
CA LYS A 149 -4.63 -23.64 -29.82
C LYS A 149 -4.36 -22.58 -28.76
N ILE A 150 -4.23 -21.33 -29.21
CA ILE A 150 -4.12 -20.16 -28.31
C ILE A 150 -5.30 -20.09 -27.32
N ALA A 151 -6.49 -20.53 -27.74
CA ALA A 151 -7.66 -20.61 -26.86
C ALA A 151 -7.45 -21.56 -25.67
N ASP A 152 -6.76 -22.69 -25.87
CA ASP A 152 -6.46 -23.66 -24.81
C ASP A 152 -5.51 -23.05 -23.77
N TYR A 153 -4.50 -22.31 -24.24
CA TYR A 153 -3.58 -21.56 -23.39
C TYR A 153 -4.31 -20.50 -22.57
N ASN A 154 -5.16 -19.67 -23.20
CA ASN A 154 -5.92 -18.64 -22.51
C ASN A 154 -6.87 -19.21 -21.45
N GLU A 155 -7.51 -20.35 -21.74
CA GLU A 155 -8.37 -21.06 -20.80
C GLU A 155 -7.59 -21.56 -19.59
N ALA A 156 -6.43 -22.19 -19.82
CA ALA A 156 -5.56 -22.69 -18.76
C ALA A 156 -5.00 -21.54 -17.90
N LEU A 157 -4.54 -20.46 -18.54
CA LEU A 157 -4.03 -19.26 -17.88
C LEU A 157 -5.09 -18.59 -17.02
N SER A 158 -6.33 -18.48 -17.51
CA SER A 158 -7.44 -17.91 -16.75
C SER A 158 -7.76 -18.74 -15.50
N ARG A 159 -7.81 -20.07 -15.62
CA ARG A 159 -8.00 -20.95 -14.46
C ARG A 159 -6.87 -20.80 -13.46
N GLU A 160 -5.63 -20.78 -13.93
CA GLU A 160 -4.46 -20.67 -13.09
C GLU A 160 -4.45 -19.35 -12.30
N LYS A 161 -4.74 -18.22 -12.94
CA LYS A 161 -4.87 -16.92 -12.25
C LYS A 161 -5.88 -16.99 -11.10
N ASN A 162 -7.02 -17.67 -11.29
CA ASN A 162 -8.01 -17.85 -10.23
C ASN A 162 -7.50 -18.74 -9.08
N VAL A 163 -6.69 -19.76 -9.36
CA VAL A 163 -6.06 -20.58 -8.32
C VAL A 163 -5.09 -19.73 -7.50
N MET A 164 -4.24 -18.95 -8.16
CA MET A 164 -3.26 -18.07 -7.50
C MET A 164 -3.93 -16.98 -6.65
N ILE A 165 -5.01 -16.37 -7.15
CA ILE A 165 -5.82 -15.41 -6.38
C ILE A 165 -6.39 -16.07 -5.11
N ARG A 166 -7.01 -17.26 -5.22
CA ARG A 166 -7.57 -17.95 -4.05
C ARG A 166 -6.48 -18.28 -3.03
N GLY A 167 -5.33 -18.79 -3.49
CA GLY A 167 -4.20 -19.08 -2.61
C GLY A 167 -3.70 -17.84 -1.88
N ALA A 168 -3.57 -16.70 -2.56
CA ALA A 168 -3.16 -15.43 -1.94
C ALA A 168 -4.20 -14.94 -0.91
N ILE A 169 -5.50 -15.10 -1.20
CA ILE A 169 -6.58 -14.76 -0.25
C ILE A 169 -6.49 -15.66 0.99
N GLU A 170 -6.32 -16.97 0.82
CA GLU A 170 -6.16 -17.92 1.93
C GLU A 170 -4.90 -17.62 2.77
N GLN A 171 -3.86 -17.08 2.15
CA GLN A 171 -2.63 -16.62 2.83
C GLN A 171 -2.77 -15.23 3.50
N GLY A 172 -3.95 -14.62 3.41
CA GLY A 172 -4.27 -13.38 4.11
C GLY A 172 -3.79 -12.11 3.42
N ILE A 173 -3.70 -12.10 2.08
CA ILE A 173 -3.24 -10.91 1.32
C ILE A 173 -4.14 -9.69 1.56
N TYR A 174 -5.44 -9.89 1.83
CA TYR A 174 -6.37 -8.80 2.13
C TYR A 174 -6.11 -8.17 3.50
N GLU A 175 -5.93 -8.99 4.53
CA GLU A 175 -5.60 -8.53 5.87
C GLU A 175 -4.29 -7.74 5.83
N GLN A 176 -3.28 -8.26 5.13
CA GLN A 176 -2.00 -7.57 4.95
C GLN A 176 -2.17 -6.23 4.22
N ALA A 177 -2.96 -6.19 3.14
CA ALA A 177 -3.24 -4.95 2.40
C ALA A 177 -3.95 -3.90 3.28
N THR A 178 -4.93 -4.34 4.09
CA THR A 178 -5.61 -3.47 5.07
C THR A 178 -4.63 -2.92 6.10
N GLN A 179 -3.77 -3.76 6.68
CA GLN A 179 -2.78 -3.31 7.67
C GLN A 179 -1.78 -2.34 7.05
N GLN A 180 -1.29 -2.62 5.85
CA GLN A 180 -0.38 -1.73 5.13
C GLN A 180 -1.04 -0.37 4.87
N ALA A 181 -2.30 -0.33 4.45
CA ALA A 181 -3.04 0.91 4.25
C ALA A 181 -3.20 1.71 5.55
N LYS A 182 -3.56 1.05 6.65
CA LYS A 182 -3.67 1.69 7.97
C LYS A 182 -2.34 2.30 8.41
N LEU A 183 -1.23 1.58 8.24
CA LEU A 183 0.11 2.08 8.58
C LEU A 183 0.48 3.31 7.74
N THR A 184 0.31 3.24 6.41
CA THR A 184 0.64 4.34 5.51
C THR A 184 -0.20 5.59 5.81
N LEU A 185 -1.51 5.43 6.03
CA LEU A 185 -2.39 6.53 6.42
C LEU A 185 -2.03 7.12 7.77
N THR A 186 -1.75 6.27 8.77
CA THR A 186 -1.36 6.74 10.10
C THR A 186 -0.08 7.56 10.04
N ALA A 187 0.93 7.11 9.29
CA ALA A 187 2.17 7.84 9.11
C ALA A 187 1.93 9.22 8.47
N LEU A 188 1.16 9.26 7.38
CA LEU A 188 0.81 10.52 6.70
C LEU A 188 0.07 11.49 7.64
N LEU A 189 -0.98 11.01 8.32
CA LEU A 189 -1.80 11.87 9.18
C LEU A 189 -1.01 12.38 10.40
N THR A 190 -0.11 11.55 10.93
CA THR A 190 0.80 11.95 12.01
C THR A 190 1.77 13.05 11.54
N GLU A 191 2.33 12.91 10.32
CA GLU A 191 3.17 13.95 9.71
C GLU A 191 2.41 15.27 9.51
N MET A 192 1.12 15.18 9.20
CA MET A 192 0.22 16.34 9.11
C MET A 192 -0.10 16.95 10.49
N GLY A 193 0.28 16.34 11.61
CA GLY A 193 0.09 16.89 12.96
C GLY A 193 -1.18 16.44 13.66
N PHE A 194 -1.91 15.46 13.10
CA PHE A 194 -3.01 14.81 13.83
C PHE A 194 -2.46 13.93 14.96
N VAL A 195 -3.14 13.94 16.11
CA VAL A 195 -2.76 13.20 17.31
C VAL A 195 -3.69 12.01 17.55
N HIS A 196 -4.99 12.23 17.36
CA HIS A 196 -6.01 11.21 17.53
C HIS A 196 -6.52 10.76 16.16
N ILE A 197 -5.94 9.66 15.66
CA ILE A 197 -6.25 9.09 14.35
C ILE A 197 -7.06 7.82 14.54
N GLU A 198 -8.30 7.83 14.07
CA GLU A 198 -9.16 6.65 14.03
C GLU A 198 -9.33 6.18 12.58
N ILE A 199 -8.96 4.92 12.30
CA ILE A 199 -9.12 4.33 10.96
C ILE A 199 -10.03 3.12 11.03
N THR A 200 -11.18 3.19 10.35
CA THR A 200 -12.20 2.15 10.31
C THR A 200 -12.36 1.56 8.91
N GLU A 201 -12.78 0.31 8.83
CA GLU A 201 -13.10 -0.34 7.55
C GLU A 201 -14.58 -0.14 7.22
N GLU A 202 -14.89 0.16 5.95
CA GLU A 202 -16.26 0.31 5.50
C GLU A 202 -17.01 -1.03 5.58
N LEU A 203 -18.12 -1.05 6.32
CA LEU A 203 -19.02 -2.20 6.38
C LEU A 203 -19.83 -2.28 5.08
N VAL A 204 -19.64 -3.36 4.34
CA VAL A 204 -20.54 -3.71 3.23
C VAL A 204 -21.80 -4.31 3.85
N ILE A 205 -22.91 -3.59 3.81
CA ILE A 205 -24.23 -4.17 4.08
C ILE A 205 -24.51 -5.12 2.91
N PRO A 206 -24.68 -6.44 3.13
CA PRO A 206 -24.99 -7.36 2.05
C PRO A 206 -26.30 -6.93 1.37
N PRO A 207 -26.42 -7.04 0.04
CA PRO A 207 -27.67 -6.76 -0.64
C PRO A 207 -28.77 -7.65 -0.03
N VAL A 208 -29.89 -7.03 0.33
CA VAL A 208 -31.09 -7.76 0.74
C VAL A 208 -31.59 -8.49 -0.51
N ASN A 209 -31.39 -9.81 -0.54
CA ASN A 209 -31.96 -10.68 -1.56
C ASN A 209 -33.48 -10.67 -1.52
#